data_AF-A0A7X9BKD5-F1
#
_entry.id   AF-A0A7X9BKD5-F1
#
_cell.length_a   1.000
_cell.length_b   1.000
_cell.length_c   1.000
_cell.angle_alpha   90.00
_cell.angle_beta   90.00
_cell.angle_gamma   90.00
#
_symmetry.space_group_name_H-M   'P 1'
#
loop_
_entity.id
_entity.type
_entity.pdbx_description
1 polymer ?
#
loop_
_entity_poly.entity_id
_entity_poly.type
_entity_poly.pdbx_seq_one_letter_code
_entity_poly.pdbx_strand_id
1 'polypeptide(L)'
;MTEQKFTARELEEGLGTFFTRGFSHIRVEDSSLTENKQALLAFLRSIAKKEGQVLFEFFLSVEMLEKDIVNALVETASTLVISFNGGEQKNFAKKIALLNDLGLSFGFIVELNEKNTETKKLFSRLLEEIAGYFPNHVYFSFEKSFASKLTEKDAELLRAISYCFELFYTEGRAVPWFKSLLLSLKISAYAFISDFYEWFLLNNYTLPTETEEKYPFAKILKMQERFIQFKLEEKKISYIYPVVEDILRLHAAFSEAIVEGKETELVLHYSPEDTLSPSSFYFLRFYDEVCAEKTAIRVFLTEEGPEYEILPFFT
;
A
#
# COMPACT_ATOMS: atom_id res chain seq x y z
N MET A 1 21.85 -2.40 -2.17
CA MET A 1 21.82 -3.22 -3.40
C MET A 1 21.96 -2.27 -4.58
N THR A 2 22.95 -2.45 -5.45
CA THR A 2 23.12 -1.57 -6.62
C THR A 2 22.00 -1.89 -7.60
N GLU A 3 21.14 -0.92 -7.86
CA GLU A 3 19.99 -1.10 -8.75
C GLU A 3 20.46 -1.28 -10.19
N GLN A 4 20.24 -2.48 -10.76
CA GLN A 4 20.64 -2.79 -12.12
C GLN A 4 19.54 -2.34 -13.08
N LYS A 5 19.87 -1.44 -14.00
CA LYS A 5 18.97 -1.01 -15.07
C LYS A 5 19.13 -1.93 -16.27
N PHE A 6 18.01 -2.41 -16.80
CA PHE A 6 17.96 -3.22 -18.01
C PHE A 6 17.31 -2.42 -19.14
N THR A 7 17.88 -2.55 -20.33
CA THR A 7 17.22 -2.12 -21.57
C THR A 7 16.12 -3.10 -21.96
N ALA A 8 15.19 -2.67 -22.81
CA ALA A 8 14.13 -3.53 -23.35
C ALA A 8 14.68 -4.84 -23.97
N ARG A 9 15.80 -4.74 -24.68
CA ARG A 9 16.45 -5.90 -25.29
C ARG A 9 17.01 -6.86 -24.25
N GLU A 10 17.67 -6.35 -23.22
CA GLU A 10 18.21 -7.19 -22.13
C GLU A 10 17.10 -7.84 -21.32
N LEU A 11 15.96 -7.16 -21.16
CA LEU A 11 14.76 -7.72 -20.56
C LEU A 11 14.24 -8.90 -21.38
N GLU A 12 14.07 -8.75 -22.69
CA GLU A 12 13.60 -9.81 -23.59
C GLU A 12 14.56 -11.01 -23.67
N GLU A 13 15.86 -10.75 -23.82
CA GLU A 13 16.89 -11.79 -23.89
C GLU A 13 17.06 -12.54 -22.55
N GLY A 14 16.76 -11.88 -21.43
CA GLY A 14 16.88 -12.46 -20.09
C GLY A 14 15.71 -13.33 -19.64
N LEU A 15 14.52 -13.22 -20.27
CA LEU A 15 13.32 -13.95 -19.85
C LEU A 15 13.53 -15.46 -19.74
N GLY A 16 13.12 -16.05 -18.61
CA GLY A 16 13.29 -17.47 -18.29
C GLY A 16 14.65 -17.81 -17.67
N THR A 17 15.54 -16.83 -17.53
CA THR A 17 16.83 -17.00 -16.86
C THR A 17 17.00 -16.11 -15.64
N PHE A 18 16.13 -15.12 -15.43
CA PHE A 18 16.29 -14.13 -14.37
C PHE A 18 16.31 -14.77 -12.98
N PHE A 19 15.35 -15.63 -12.68
CA PHE A 19 15.32 -16.33 -11.39
C PHE A 19 16.59 -17.15 -11.15
N THR A 20 17.04 -17.91 -12.15
CA THR A 20 18.28 -18.72 -12.05
C THR A 20 19.55 -17.87 -11.89
N ARG A 21 19.50 -16.61 -12.30
CA ARG A 21 20.56 -15.61 -12.12
C ARG A 21 20.47 -14.87 -10.78
N GLY A 22 19.50 -15.25 -9.92
CA GLY A 22 19.31 -14.69 -8.58
C GLY A 22 18.42 -13.45 -8.53
N PHE A 23 17.69 -13.12 -9.60
CA PHE A 23 16.73 -12.03 -9.57
C PHE A 23 15.36 -12.55 -9.11
N SER A 24 14.83 -11.98 -8.03
CA SER A 24 13.45 -12.20 -7.59
C SER A 24 12.52 -11.03 -7.93
N HIS A 25 13.09 -9.86 -8.21
CA HIS A 25 12.36 -8.63 -8.52
C HIS A 25 13.10 -7.84 -9.61
N ILE A 26 12.36 -7.36 -10.63
CA ILE A 26 12.87 -6.56 -11.74
C ILE A 26 12.01 -5.31 -11.92
N ARG A 27 12.66 -4.14 -11.93
CA ARG A 27 12.05 -2.87 -12.27
C ARG A 27 12.13 -2.60 -13.78
N VAL A 28 10.99 -2.26 -14.37
CA VAL A 28 10.85 -2.00 -15.82
C VAL A 28 10.56 -0.52 -16.03
N GLU A 29 11.61 0.25 -16.32
CA GLU A 29 11.57 1.71 -16.53
C GLU A 29 11.85 2.13 -17.98
N ASP A 30 12.29 1.21 -18.86
CA ASP A 30 12.69 1.54 -20.23
C ASP A 30 11.48 2.06 -21.04
N SER A 31 11.54 3.33 -21.46
CA SER A 31 10.46 4.01 -22.18
C SER A 31 10.11 3.36 -23.53
N SER A 32 11.06 2.65 -24.16
CA SER A 32 10.77 1.90 -25.38
C SER A 32 9.79 0.75 -25.17
N LEU A 33 9.64 0.29 -23.92
CA LEU A 33 8.59 -0.63 -23.48
C LEU A 33 7.43 0.13 -22.82
N THR A 34 7.69 0.93 -21.79
CA THR A 34 6.66 1.49 -20.91
C THR A 34 5.80 2.58 -21.56
N GLU A 35 6.23 3.16 -22.69
CA GLU A 35 5.45 4.12 -23.47
C GLU A 35 4.92 3.55 -24.79
N ASN A 36 5.22 2.28 -25.11
CA ASN A 36 4.81 1.62 -26.34
C ASN A 36 3.90 0.42 -26.07
N LYS A 37 2.59 0.61 -26.29
CA LYS A 37 1.56 -0.41 -26.01
C LYS A 37 1.82 -1.75 -26.71
N GLN A 38 2.25 -1.73 -27.97
CA GLN A 38 2.47 -2.97 -28.72
C GLN A 38 3.67 -3.73 -28.18
N ALA A 39 4.76 -3.02 -27.87
CA ALA A 39 5.96 -3.61 -27.30
C ALA A 39 5.68 -4.15 -25.89
N LEU A 40 5.01 -3.37 -25.03
CA LEU A 40 4.62 -3.80 -23.69
C LEU A 40 3.72 -5.05 -23.73
N LEU A 41 2.69 -5.07 -24.57
CA LEU A 41 1.80 -6.22 -24.68
C LEU A 41 2.53 -7.48 -25.16
N ALA A 42 3.45 -7.35 -26.11
CA ALA A 42 4.28 -8.46 -26.57
C ALA A 42 5.23 -8.97 -25.48
N PHE A 43 5.78 -8.07 -24.69
CA PHE A 43 6.66 -8.38 -23.56
C PHE A 43 5.90 -9.10 -22.43
N LEU A 44 4.73 -8.59 -22.00
CA LEU A 44 3.89 -9.23 -20.99
C LEU A 44 3.48 -10.65 -21.39
N ARG A 45 3.10 -10.86 -22.66
CA ARG A 45 2.82 -12.20 -23.20
C ARG A 45 4.03 -13.12 -23.20
N SER A 46 5.23 -12.56 -23.28
CA SER A 46 6.47 -13.32 -23.21
C SER A 46 6.82 -13.69 -21.77
N ILE A 47 6.58 -12.79 -20.81
CA ILE A 47 6.69 -13.06 -19.36
C ILE A 47 5.78 -14.23 -19.00
N ALA A 48 4.48 -14.12 -19.28
CA ALA A 48 3.49 -15.16 -18.92
C ALA A 48 3.85 -16.56 -19.43
N LYS A 49 4.64 -16.66 -20.52
CA LYS A 49 5.09 -17.93 -21.10
C LYS A 49 6.41 -18.45 -20.54
N LYS A 50 7.29 -17.56 -20.08
CA LYS A 50 8.71 -17.87 -19.84
C LYS A 50 9.14 -17.64 -18.40
N GLU A 51 8.42 -16.83 -17.65
CA GLU A 51 8.86 -16.34 -16.34
C GLU A 51 7.67 -16.26 -15.38
N GLY A 52 7.69 -17.09 -14.33
CA GLY A 52 6.62 -17.16 -13.32
C GLY A 52 7.09 -16.95 -11.89
N GLN A 53 8.41 -16.85 -11.67
CA GLN A 53 9.01 -16.77 -10.32
C GLN A 53 9.65 -15.40 -10.02
N VAL A 54 9.57 -14.47 -10.98
CA VAL A 54 10.13 -13.12 -10.84
C VAL A 54 9.00 -12.12 -10.83
N LEU A 55 8.98 -11.26 -9.82
CA LEU A 55 8.08 -10.11 -9.76
C LEU A 55 8.59 -9.03 -10.72
N PHE A 56 7.72 -8.53 -11.60
CA PHE A 56 8.00 -7.38 -12.46
C PHE A 56 7.26 -6.14 -11.96
N GLU A 57 8.00 -5.08 -11.67
CA GLU A 57 7.45 -3.77 -11.30
C GLU A 57 7.50 -2.83 -12.51
N PHE A 58 6.32 -2.47 -13.03
CA PHE A 58 6.20 -1.64 -14.23
C PHE A 58 5.87 -0.18 -13.90
N PHE A 59 6.68 0.74 -14.44
CA PHE A 59 6.46 2.18 -14.30
C PHE A 59 5.64 2.68 -15.49
N LEU A 60 4.32 2.79 -15.32
CA LEU A 60 3.39 3.08 -16.41
C LEU A 60 2.61 4.37 -16.15
N SER A 61 2.37 5.14 -17.21
CA SER A 61 1.38 6.21 -17.17
C SER A 61 -0.04 5.62 -17.20
N VAL A 62 -1.02 6.35 -16.67
CA VAL A 62 -2.42 5.87 -16.65
C VAL A 62 -2.96 5.63 -18.05
N GLU A 63 -2.47 6.35 -19.07
CA GLU A 63 -2.84 6.19 -20.48
C GLU A 63 -2.57 4.79 -21.02
N MET A 64 -1.51 4.14 -20.52
CA MET A 64 -1.11 2.79 -20.92
C MET A 64 -2.04 1.69 -20.39
N LEU A 65 -2.82 1.98 -19.35
CA LEU A 65 -3.72 1.02 -18.70
C LEU A 65 -5.02 0.85 -19.49
N GLU A 66 -4.90 0.23 -20.67
CA GLU A 66 -6.03 -0.24 -21.47
C GLU A 66 -6.35 -1.70 -21.15
N LYS A 67 -7.57 -2.14 -21.52
CA LYS A 67 -8.12 -3.43 -21.09
C LYS A 67 -7.23 -4.62 -21.46
N ASP A 68 -6.60 -4.59 -22.63
CA ASP A 68 -5.69 -5.63 -23.11
C ASP A 68 -4.37 -5.66 -22.33
N ILE A 69 -3.78 -4.50 -22.01
CA ILE A 69 -2.59 -4.38 -21.15
C ILE A 69 -2.90 -4.87 -19.74
N VAL A 70 -4.01 -4.40 -19.16
CA VAL A 70 -4.43 -4.78 -17.81
C VAL A 70 -4.68 -6.28 -17.73
N ASN A 71 -5.40 -6.87 -18.68
CA ASN A 71 -5.59 -8.32 -18.71
C ASN A 71 -4.26 -9.07 -18.86
N ALA A 72 -3.32 -8.58 -19.65
CA ALA A 72 -2.01 -9.22 -19.79
C ALA A 72 -1.16 -9.12 -18.52
N LEU A 73 -1.34 -8.06 -17.71
CA LEU A 73 -0.68 -7.91 -16.41
C LEU A 73 -1.20 -8.93 -15.39
N VAL A 74 -2.51 -9.22 -15.37
CA VAL A 74 -3.13 -10.23 -14.48
C VAL A 74 -2.51 -11.62 -14.67
N GLU A 75 -2.12 -11.96 -15.90
CA GLU A 75 -1.50 -13.25 -16.25
C GLU A 75 -0.01 -13.34 -15.86
N THR A 76 0.52 -12.36 -15.12
CA THR A 76 1.93 -12.28 -14.76
C THR A 76 2.10 -11.91 -13.29
N ALA A 77 3.20 -12.33 -12.67
CA ALA A 77 3.60 -11.83 -11.36
C ALA A 77 4.07 -10.37 -11.49
N SER A 78 3.14 -9.42 -11.45
CA SER A 78 3.40 -8.00 -11.71
C SER A 78 2.82 -7.08 -10.67
N THR A 79 3.51 -5.96 -10.44
CA THR A 79 3.02 -4.80 -9.71
C THR A 79 3.22 -3.54 -10.54
N LEU A 80 2.38 -2.53 -10.33
CA LEU A 80 2.42 -1.29 -11.11
C LEU A 80 2.84 -0.12 -10.25
N VAL A 81 3.62 0.78 -10.83
CA VAL A 81 3.92 2.09 -10.26
C VAL A 81 3.41 3.15 -11.22
N ILE A 82 2.45 3.95 -10.77
CA ILE A 82 1.73 4.92 -11.59
C ILE A 82 2.04 6.33 -11.08
N SER A 83 2.41 7.24 -11.98
CA SER A 83 2.56 8.64 -11.61
C SER A 83 1.19 9.26 -11.28
N PHE A 84 1.06 9.83 -10.08
CA PHE A 84 -0.18 10.48 -9.64
C PHE A 84 0.10 11.77 -8.87
N ASN A 85 -0.32 12.91 -9.44
CA ASN A 85 -0.10 14.22 -8.84
C ASN A 85 -1.40 14.93 -8.41
N GLY A 86 -2.50 14.18 -8.28
CA GLY A 86 -3.82 14.70 -7.93
C GLY A 86 -4.62 15.27 -9.09
N GLY A 87 -5.86 15.66 -8.79
CA GLY A 87 -6.74 16.37 -9.72
C GLY A 87 -7.50 15.47 -10.71
N GLU A 88 -8.36 16.10 -11.52
CA GLU A 88 -9.18 15.37 -12.50
C GLU A 88 -8.35 14.94 -13.71
N GLN A 89 -8.02 13.66 -13.74
CA GLN A 89 -7.43 13.01 -14.90
C GLN A 89 -8.51 12.20 -15.64
N LYS A 90 -8.59 12.37 -16.95
CA LYS A 90 -9.62 11.74 -17.78
C LYS A 90 -9.57 10.22 -17.61
N ASN A 91 -10.70 9.62 -17.24
CA ASN A 91 -10.86 8.17 -17.04
C ASN A 91 -9.97 7.55 -15.95
N PHE A 92 -9.24 8.33 -15.14
CA PHE A 92 -8.30 7.79 -14.14
C PHE A 92 -9.00 6.89 -13.12
N ALA A 93 -10.06 7.40 -12.48
CA ALA A 93 -10.81 6.62 -11.49
C ALA A 93 -11.36 5.30 -12.05
N LYS A 94 -11.83 5.29 -13.31
CA LYS A 94 -12.31 4.08 -13.97
C LYS A 94 -11.19 3.06 -14.22
N LYS A 95 -10.00 3.53 -14.57
CA LYS A 95 -8.84 2.66 -14.81
C LYS A 95 -8.30 2.09 -13.50
N ILE A 96 -8.21 2.89 -12.44
CA ILE A 96 -7.82 2.41 -11.12
C ILE A 96 -8.85 1.42 -10.55
N ALA A 97 -10.15 1.69 -10.70
CA ALA A 97 -11.20 0.74 -10.32
C ALA A 97 -11.02 -0.61 -11.01
N LEU A 98 -10.68 -0.62 -12.31
CA LEU A 98 -10.38 -1.86 -13.03
C LEU A 98 -9.20 -2.64 -12.45
N LEU A 99 -8.15 -1.96 -11.95
CA LEU A 99 -7.03 -2.64 -11.29
C LEU A 99 -7.48 -3.29 -9.98
N ASN A 100 -8.22 -2.55 -9.15
CA ASN A 100 -8.77 -3.06 -7.90
C ASN A 100 -9.71 -4.25 -8.12
N ASP A 101 -10.63 -4.15 -9.09
CA ASP A 101 -11.59 -5.21 -9.42
C ASP A 101 -10.90 -6.51 -9.88
N LEU A 102 -9.71 -6.40 -10.46
CA LEU A 102 -8.90 -7.53 -10.93
C LEU A 102 -7.83 -7.97 -9.90
N GLY A 103 -7.77 -7.34 -8.74
CA GLY A 103 -6.79 -7.66 -7.69
C GLY A 103 -5.33 -7.37 -8.08
N LEU A 104 -5.10 -6.50 -9.06
CA LEU A 104 -3.74 -6.11 -9.44
C LEU A 104 -3.12 -5.20 -8.39
N SER A 105 -1.91 -5.55 -7.94
CA SER A 105 -1.13 -4.67 -7.07
C SER A 105 -0.65 -3.44 -7.84
N PHE A 106 -0.89 -2.25 -7.30
CA PHE A 106 -0.36 -1.02 -7.85
C PHE A 106 -0.06 0.00 -6.77
N GLY A 107 0.76 0.99 -7.10
CA GLY A 107 1.00 2.12 -6.24
C GLY A 107 1.28 3.40 -6.99
N PHE A 108 1.50 4.46 -6.22
CA PHE A 108 1.67 5.80 -6.74
C PHE A 108 3.06 6.35 -6.46
N ILE A 109 3.65 6.96 -7.49
CA ILE A 109 4.71 7.96 -7.30
C ILE A 109 4.06 9.34 -7.42
N VAL A 110 4.21 10.12 -6.37
CA VAL A 110 3.63 11.44 -6.22
C VAL A 110 4.75 12.47 -6.20
N GLU A 111 4.84 13.29 -7.24
CA GLU A 111 5.76 14.41 -7.26
C GLU A 111 5.06 15.64 -6.67
N LEU A 112 5.51 16.06 -5.49
CA LEU A 112 5.03 17.25 -4.81
C LEU A 112 5.51 18.50 -5.56
N ASN A 113 4.55 19.32 -5.95
CA ASN A 113 4.74 20.54 -6.74
C ASN A 113 3.69 21.60 -6.35
N GLU A 114 3.82 22.79 -6.94
CA GLU A 114 2.95 23.93 -6.64
C GLU A 114 1.46 23.60 -6.79
N LYS A 115 1.07 22.83 -7.82
CA LYS A 115 -0.34 22.52 -8.11
C LYS A 115 -1.00 21.64 -7.05
N ASN A 116 -0.23 20.84 -6.32
CA ASN A 116 -0.76 19.91 -5.33
C ASN A 116 -0.37 20.26 -3.89
N THR A 117 0.51 21.25 -3.66
CA THR A 117 0.97 21.63 -2.31
C THR A 117 1.02 23.14 -2.02
N GLU A 118 0.65 24.03 -2.96
CA GLU A 118 0.62 25.49 -2.71
C GLU A 118 -0.23 25.86 -1.47
N THR A 119 -1.28 25.10 -1.20
CA THR A 119 -2.09 25.29 0.02
C THR A 119 -2.29 23.97 0.76
N LYS A 120 -2.46 24.05 2.09
CA LYS A 120 -2.89 22.91 2.92
C LYS A 120 -4.14 22.22 2.38
N LYS A 121 -5.07 22.97 1.76
CA LYS A 121 -6.28 22.41 1.15
C LYS A 121 -5.97 21.51 -0.05
N LEU A 122 -5.02 21.92 -0.91
CA LEU A 122 -4.61 21.12 -2.06
C LEU A 122 -3.90 19.84 -1.62
N PHE A 123 -2.97 19.95 -0.67
CA PHE A 123 -2.27 18.77 -0.16
C PHE A 123 -3.21 17.83 0.60
N SER A 124 -4.14 18.39 1.38
CA SER A 124 -5.19 17.60 2.04
C SER A 124 -6.06 16.86 1.04
N ARG A 125 -6.42 17.50 -0.08
CA ARG A 125 -7.18 16.86 -1.15
C ARG A 125 -6.37 15.75 -1.83
N LEU A 126 -5.08 15.96 -2.09
CA LEU A 126 -4.19 14.96 -2.67
C LEU A 126 -4.17 13.67 -1.84
N LEU A 127 -3.94 13.79 -0.52
CA LEU A 127 -3.89 12.61 0.36
C LEU A 127 -5.25 11.90 0.45
N GLU A 128 -6.35 12.66 0.41
CA GLU A 128 -7.70 12.08 0.40
C GLU A 128 -8.00 11.33 -0.92
N GLU A 129 -7.56 11.88 -2.05
CA GLU A 129 -7.67 11.23 -3.36
C GLU A 129 -6.85 9.93 -3.39
N ILE A 130 -5.59 9.97 -2.92
CA ILE A 130 -4.73 8.79 -2.79
C ILE A 130 -5.41 7.70 -1.97
N ALA A 131 -5.86 8.02 -0.75
CA ALA A 131 -6.53 7.07 0.13
C ALA A 131 -7.84 6.52 -0.45
N GLY A 132 -8.51 7.29 -1.31
CA GLY A 132 -9.73 6.86 -2.01
C GLY A 132 -9.49 5.91 -3.18
N TYR A 133 -8.26 5.80 -3.67
CA TYR A 133 -7.90 4.91 -4.77
C TYR A 133 -7.34 3.55 -4.32
N PHE A 134 -7.04 3.39 -3.04
CA PHE A 134 -6.52 2.14 -2.45
C PHE A 134 -5.21 1.60 -3.08
N PRO A 135 -4.19 2.44 -3.37
CA PRO A 135 -2.90 1.93 -3.85
C PRO A 135 -2.20 1.09 -2.79
N ASN A 136 -1.56 -0.02 -3.17
CA ASN A 136 -0.72 -0.89 -2.31
C ASN A 136 0.48 -0.14 -1.70
N HIS A 137 1.02 0.82 -2.44
CA HIS A 137 2.17 1.62 -2.02
C HIS A 137 2.07 3.04 -2.57
N VAL A 138 2.59 4.00 -1.81
CA VAL A 138 2.65 5.41 -2.19
C VAL A 138 4.03 5.90 -1.80
N TYR A 139 4.68 6.61 -2.72
CA TYR A 139 5.98 7.24 -2.52
C TYR A 139 5.93 8.69 -2.99
N PHE A 140 6.46 9.59 -2.18
CA PHE A 140 6.50 11.02 -2.45
C PHE A 140 7.91 11.46 -2.83
N SER A 141 7.99 12.35 -3.81
CA SER A 141 9.20 13.06 -4.19
C SER A 141 8.91 14.56 -4.29
N PHE A 142 9.94 15.39 -4.36
CA PHE A 142 9.79 16.83 -4.56
C PHE A 142 10.25 17.21 -5.96
N GLU A 143 9.43 17.99 -6.66
CA GLU A 143 9.88 18.68 -7.85
C GLU A 143 11.01 19.65 -7.46
N LYS A 144 12.20 19.47 -8.03
CA LYS A 144 13.40 20.26 -7.69
C LYS A 144 13.16 21.78 -7.80
N SER A 145 12.38 22.19 -8.80
CA SER A 145 12.08 23.60 -9.07
C SER A 145 11.12 24.21 -8.03
N PHE A 146 10.26 23.38 -7.44
CA PHE A 146 9.30 23.79 -6.43
C PHE A 146 9.92 23.80 -5.03
N ALA A 147 10.77 22.82 -4.73
CA ALA A 147 11.46 22.72 -3.44
C ALA A 147 12.25 24.00 -3.10
N SER A 148 12.78 24.71 -4.11
CA SER A 148 13.52 25.96 -3.92
C SER A 148 12.64 27.20 -3.66
N LYS A 149 11.32 27.11 -3.89
CA LYS A 149 10.35 28.20 -3.62
C LYS A 149 9.75 28.13 -2.22
N LEU A 150 9.82 26.97 -1.57
CA LEU A 150 9.24 26.76 -0.25
C LEU A 150 10.10 27.41 0.84
N THR A 151 9.43 27.85 1.92
CA THR A 151 10.17 28.13 3.16
C THR A 151 10.73 26.83 3.71
N GLU A 152 11.83 26.90 4.45
CA GLU A 152 12.44 25.72 5.08
C GLU A 152 11.41 24.95 5.94
N LYS A 153 10.62 25.69 6.73
CA LYS A 153 9.56 25.14 7.57
C LYS A 153 8.46 24.43 6.77
N ASP A 154 8.01 24.99 5.66
CA ASP A 154 6.97 24.35 4.83
C ASP A 154 7.51 23.10 4.15
N ALA A 155 8.75 23.16 3.65
CA ALA A 155 9.41 22.00 3.04
C ALA A 155 9.61 20.86 4.06
N GLU A 156 10.03 21.18 5.29
CA GLU A 156 10.14 20.22 6.39
C GLU A 156 8.78 19.59 6.73
N LEU A 157 7.73 20.40 6.87
CA LEU A 157 6.40 19.89 7.21
C LEU A 157 5.85 18.97 6.10
N LEU A 158 6.00 19.34 4.83
CA LEU A 158 5.57 18.49 3.71
C LEU A 158 6.36 17.18 3.68
N ARG A 159 7.68 17.22 3.89
CA ARG A 159 8.53 16.03 3.98
C ARG A 159 8.07 15.13 5.13
N ALA A 160 7.84 15.71 6.30
CA ALA A 160 7.45 14.98 7.49
C ALA A 160 6.09 14.29 7.33
N ILE A 161 5.06 15.01 6.86
CA ILE A 161 3.72 14.45 6.64
C ILE A 161 3.78 13.36 5.56
N SER A 162 4.52 13.58 4.47
CA SER A 162 4.66 12.60 3.39
C SER A 162 5.34 11.33 3.90
N TYR A 163 6.45 11.47 4.64
CA TYR A 163 7.12 10.35 5.29
C TYR A 163 6.20 9.59 6.25
N CYS A 164 5.46 10.30 7.10
CA CYS A 164 4.50 9.69 8.01
C CYS A 164 3.38 8.97 7.26
N PHE A 165 2.95 9.46 6.10
CA PHE A 165 2.02 8.76 5.22
C PHE A 165 2.65 7.47 4.71
N GLU A 166 3.85 7.50 4.13
CA GLU A 166 4.55 6.31 3.65
C GLU A 166 4.74 5.29 4.77
N LEU A 167 5.22 5.73 5.93
CA LEU A 167 5.46 4.87 7.09
C LEU A 167 4.16 4.21 7.58
N PHE A 168 3.10 4.98 7.75
CA PHE A 168 1.84 4.46 8.29
C PHE A 168 1.09 3.61 7.26
N TYR A 169 1.05 4.06 6.00
CA TYR A 169 0.20 3.50 4.96
C TYR A 169 0.90 2.43 4.14
N THR A 170 2.05 2.78 3.53
CA THR A 170 2.81 1.89 2.64
C THR A 170 3.56 0.84 3.45
N GLU A 171 4.50 1.28 4.28
CA GLU A 171 5.35 0.38 5.07
C GLU A 171 4.55 -0.34 6.16
N GLY A 172 3.51 0.32 6.68
CA GLY A 172 2.52 -0.26 7.58
C GLY A 172 1.42 -1.06 6.90
N ARG A 173 1.45 -1.23 5.58
CA ARG A 173 0.57 -2.11 4.79
C ARG A 173 -0.92 -1.90 5.09
N ALA A 174 -1.34 -0.63 5.18
CA ALA A 174 -2.64 -0.23 5.72
C ALA A 174 -3.79 -0.24 4.70
N VAL A 175 -3.49 -0.49 3.43
CA VAL A 175 -4.43 -0.39 2.30
C VAL A 175 -5.77 -1.10 2.53
N PRO A 176 -5.82 -2.33 3.08
CA PRO A 176 -7.08 -3.05 3.25
C PRO A 176 -8.08 -2.35 4.20
N TRP A 177 -7.61 -1.50 5.11
CA TRP A 177 -8.42 -1.01 6.24
C TRP A 177 -8.32 0.49 6.50
N PHE A 178 -7.34 1.19 5.94
CA PHE A 178 -7.07 2.60 6.23
C PHE A 178 -8.27 3.50 5.92
N LYS A 179 -8.90 3.33 4.75
CA LYS A 179 -10.06 4.16 4.37
C LYS A 179 -11.25 3.93 5.31
N SER A 180 -11.53 2.68 5.67
CA SER A 180 -12.58 2.31 6.63
C SER A 180 -12.36 2.93 8.01
N LEU A 181 -11.10 2.98 8.45
CA LEU A 181 -10.72 3.68 9.67
C LEU A 181 -11.01 5.19 9.57
N LEU A 182 -10.58 5.85 8.49
CA LEU A 182 -10.84 7.28 8.27
C LEU A 182 -12.34 7.61 8.29
N LEU A 183 -13.15 6.78 7.63
CA LEU A 183 -14.61 6.92 7.59
C LEU A 183 -15.23 6.78 8.98
N SER A 184 -14.77 5.82 9.77
CA SER A 184 -15.24 5.58 11.14
C SER A 184 -14.88 6.74 12.07
N LEU A 185 -13.66 7.28 11.94
CA LEU A 185 -13.18 8.43 12.70
C LEU A 185 -13.76 9.77 12.22
N LYS A 186 -14.37 9.81 11.03
CA LYS A 186 -14.91 11.00 10.36
C LYS A 186 -13.86 12.11 10.19
N ILE A 187 -12.65 11.75 9.77
CA ILE A 187 -11.55 12.68 9.52
C ILE A 187 -10.91 12.42 8.15
N SER A 188 -10.27 13.44 7.58
CA SER A 188 -9.54 13.28 6.32
C SER A 188 -8.21 12.55 6.55
N ALA A 189 -7.66 11.98 5.47
CA ALA A 189 -6.35 11.36 5.48
C ALA A 189 -5.26 12.33 5.98
N TYR A 190 -5.29 13.59 5.55
CA TYR A 190 -4.34 14.60 5.99
C TYR A 190 -4.43 14.89 7.49
N ALA A 191 -5.65 15.00 8.04
CA ALA A 191 -5.82 15.24 9.48
C ALA A 191 -5.28 14.05 10.28
N PHE A 192 -5.62 12.82 9.88
CA PHE A 192 -5.12 11.60 10.50
C PHE A 192 -3.59 11.52 10.50
N ILE A 193 -2.94 11.77 9.36
CA ILE A 193 -1.48 11.69 9.25
C ILE A 193 -0.76 12.86 9.93
N SER A 194 -1.38 14.04 9.97
CA SER A 194 -0.84 15.17 10.75
C SER A 194 -0.86 14.83 12.25
N ASP A 195 -1.97 14.29 12.75
CA ASP A 195 -2.08 13.83 14.13
C ASP A 195 -1.08 12.69 14.41
N PHE A 196 -0.87 11.79 13.44
CA PHE A 196 0.13 10.72 13.55
C PHE A 196 1.54 11.28 13.64
N TYR A 197 1.88 12.28 12.84
CA TYR A 197 3.18 12.95 12.89
C TYR A 197 3.42 13.61 14.26
N GLU A 198 2.44 14.32 14.81
CA GLU A 198 2.56 14.91 16.15
C GLU A 198 2.74 13.83 17.22
N TRP A 199 1.91 12.77 17.18
CA TRP A 199 2.04 11.62 18.07
C TRP A 199 3.41 10.94 17.93
N PHE A 200 3.91 10.80 16.70
CA PHE A 200 5.18 10.17 16.37
C PHE A 200 6.35 10.90 17.05
N LEU A 201 6.39 12.23 16.96
CA LEU A 201 7.39 13.05 17.64
C LEU A 201 7.26 12.99 19.16
N LEU A 202 6.03 13.09 19.70
CA LEU A 202 5.79 13.03 21.15
C LEU A 202 6.19 11.68 21.77
N ASN A 203 6.22 10.62 20.97
CA ASN A 203 6.67 9.29 21.39
C ASN A 203 8.16 9.03 21.11
N ASN A 204 8.95 10.08 20.85
CA ASN A 204 10.40 10.05 20.64
C ASN A 204 10.83 9.20 19.43
N TYR A 205 9.99 9.10 18.40
CA TYR A 205 10.42 8.58 17.12
C TYR A 205 11.06 9.68 16.28
N THR A 206 12.07 9.30 15.49
CA THR A 206 12.82 10.20 14.63
C THR A 206 12.44 10.00 13.17
N LEU A 207 12.35 11.11 12.44
CA LEU A 207 12.34 11.05 10.97
C LEU A 207 13.71 10.51 10.53
N PRO A 208 13.76 9.53 9.62
CA PRO A 208 15.01 8.95 9.19
C PRO A 208 15.84 9.98 8.44
N THR A 209 17.15 9.94 8.66
CA THR A 209 18.12 10.58 7.78
C THR A 209 18.39 9.68 6.57
N GLU A 210 18.96 10.22 5.49
CA GLU A 210 19.24 9.45 4.25
C GLU A 210 20.08 8.17 4.47
N THR A 211 20.75 8.07 5.61
CA THR A 211 21.64 6.96 5.98
C THR A 211 21.04 5.99 6.99
N GLU A 212 19.84 6.26 7.51
CA GLU A 212 19.21 5.44 8.56
C GLU A 212 18.39 4.28 7.98
N GLU A 213 18.43 3.16 8.70
CA GLU A 213 17.63 1.99 8.40
C GLU A 213 16.14 2.27 8.69
N LYS A 214 15.26 1.84 7.77
CA LYS A 214 13.81 1.96 7.96
C LYS A 214 13.36 1.23 9.22
N TYR A 215 12.27 1.69 9.84
CA TYR A 215 11.68 0.98 10.97
C TYR A 215 11.23 -0.44 10.57
N PRO A 216 11.55 -1.48 11.35
CA PRO A 216 11.05 -2.83 11.09
C PRO A 216 9.51 -2.87 11.12
N PHE A 217 8.90 -3.70 10.29
CA PHE A 217 7.44 -3.83 10.18
C PHE A 217 6.76 -4.05 11.55
N ALA A 218 7.28 -4.95 12.39
CA ALA A 218 6.75 -5.20 13.73
C ALA A 218 6.74 -3.96 14.65
N LYS A 219 7.65 -3.00 14.42
CA LYS A 219 7.66 -1.72 15.16
C LYS A 219 6.63 -0.75 14.58
N ILE A 220 6.46 -0.72 13.26
CA ILE A 220 5.43 0.06 12.58
C ILE A 220 4.04 -0.42 13.00
N LEU A 221 3.80 -1.73 13.04
CA LEU A 221 2.54 -2.31 13.48
C LEU A 221 2.15 -1.84 14.90
N LYS A 222 3.11 -1.89 15.84
CA LYS A 222 2.92 -1.37 17.20
C LYS A 222 2.65 0.15 17.24
N MET A 223 3.24 0.91 16.31
CA MET A 223 2.92 2.35 16.18
C MET A 223 1.48 2.53 15.73
N GLN A 224 1.04 1.79 14.71
CA GLN A 224 -0.33 1.85 14.22
C GLN A 224 -1.33 1.48 15.31
N GLU A 225 -1.15 0.35 15.99
CA GLU A 225 -2.04 -0.10 17.08
C GLU A 225 -2.20 0.98 18.16
N ARG A 226 -1.09 1.52 18.68
CA ARG A 226 -1.12 2.52 19.75
C ARG A 226 -1.74 3.84 19.29
N PHE A 227 -1.39 4.30 18.10
CA PHE A 227 -1.93 5.55 17.57
C PHE A 227 -3.43 5.43 17.30
N ILE A 228 -3.88 4.31 16.73
CA ILE A 228 -5.29 4.03 16.47
C ILE A 228 -6.09 4.00 17.77
N GLN A 229 -5.61 3.30 18.81
CA GLN A 229 -6.26 3.32 20.14
C GLN A 229 -6.44 4.76 20.65
N PHE A 230 -5.36 5.55 20.63
CA PHE A 230 -5.40 6.96 21.02
C PHE A 230 -6.42 7.77 20.21
N LYS A 231 -6.48 7.60 18.88
CA LYS A 231 -7.46 8.29 18.03
C LYS A 231 -8.90 7.86 18.31
N LEU A 232 -9.14 6.58 18.58
CA LEU A 232 -10.47 6.09 18.94
C LEU A 232 -10.94 6.64 20.29
N GLU A 233 -10.03 6.75 21.26
CA GLU A 233 -10.28 7.41 22.56
C GLU A 233 -10.64 8.89 22.39
N GLU A 234 -9.87 9.64 21.62
CA GLU A 234 -10.15 11.04 21.30
C GLU A 234 -11.56 11.20 20.67
N LYS A 235 -11.94 10.29 19.78
CA LYS A 235 -13.25 10.27 19.12
C LYS A 235 -14.37 9.65 19.95
N LYS A 236 -14.08 9.17 21.17
CA LYS A 236 -15.04 8.51 22.08
C LYS A 236 -15.70 7.27 21.47
N ILE A 237 -14.98 6.54 20.63
CA ILE A 237 -15.42 5.31 19.99
C ILE A 237 -14.47 4.14 20.25
N SER A 238 -13.71 4.17 21.36
CA SER A 238 -12.78 3.08 21.75
C SER A 238 -13.41 1.69 21.82
N TYR A 239 -14.73 1.61 21.99
CA TYR A 239 -15.45 0.34 22.02
C TYR A 239 -15.32 -0.47 20.72
N ILE A 240 -15.04 0.16 19.56
CA ILE A 240 -14.83 -0.57 18.31
C ILE A 240 -13.42 -1.13 18.16
N TYR A 241 -12.50 -0.84 19.09
CA TYR A 241 -11.10 -1.26 18.96
C TYR A 241 -10.93 -2.76 18.71
N PRO A 242 -11.71 -3.69 19.33
CA PRO A 242 -11.62 -5.12 19.01
C PRO A 242 -11.80 -5.43 17.52
N VAL A 243 -12.70 -4.73 16.82
CA VAL A 243 -12.90 -4.88 15.37
C VAL A 243 -11.66 -4.42 14.60
N VAL A 244 -11.14 -3.24 14.98
CA VAL A 244 -9.98 -2.64 14.31
C VAL A 244 -8.72 -3.47 14.54
N GLU A 245 -8.54 -3.99 15.76
CA GLU A 245 -7.42 -4.84 16.13
C GLU A 245 -7.42 -6.13 15.31
N ASP A 246 -8.55 -6.82 15.23
CA ASP A 246 -8.65 -8.08 14.47
C ASP A 246 -8.32 -7.87 13.00
N ILE A 247 -8.90 -6.85 12.36
CA ILE A 247 -8.66 -6.52 10.94
C ILE A 247 -7.18 -6.17 10.72
N LEU A 248 -6.62 -5.30 11.56
CA LEU A 248 -5.22 -4.87 11.45
C LEU A 248 -4.26 -6.05 11.60
N ARG A 249 -4.46 -6.88 12.64
CA ARG A 249 -3.55 -8.00 12.95
C ARG A 249 -3.70 -9.15 11.97
N LEU A 250 -4.91 -9.43 11.48
CA LEU A 250 -5.15 -10.46 10.46
C LEU A 250 -4.48 -10.07 9.13
N HIS A 251 -4.70 -8.84 8.66
CA HIS A 251 -4.03 -8.38 7.43
C HIS A 251 -2.52 -8.27 7.58
N ALA A 252 -2.01 -7.89 8.76
CA ALA A 252 -0.59 -7.92 9.04
C ALA A 252 -0.01 -9.34 8.95
N ALA A 253 -0.69 -10.34 9.53
CA ALA A 253 -0.27 -11.73 9.46
C ALA A 253 -0.31 -12.28 8.04
N PHE A 254 -1.35 -12.00 7.25
CA PHE A 254 -1.40 -12.37 5.83
C PHE A 254 -0.24 -11.77 5.05
N SER A 255 0.07 -10.51 5.32
CA SER A 255 1.17 -9.85 4.65
C SER A 255 2.53 -10.40 5.08
N GLU A 256 2.71 -10.72 6.37
CA GLU A 256 3.92 -11.37 6.87
C GLU A 256 4.13 -12.77 6.29
N ALA A 257 3.05 -13.52 6.07
CA ALA A 257 3.10 -14.80 5.39
C ALA A 257 3.56 -14.64 3.93
N ILE A 258 3.03 -13.66 3.19
CA ILE A 258 3.42 -13.42 1.78
C ILE A 258 4.88 -12.96 1.66
N VAL A 259 5.27 -11.93 2.42
CA VAL A 259 6.54 -11.23 2.20
C VAL A 259 7.69 -11.92 2.93
N GLU A 260 7.46 -12.38 4.15
CA GLU A 260 8.49 -12.98 5.00
C GLU A 260 8.37 -14.50 5.12
N GLY A 261 7.34 -15.14 4.54
CA GLY A 261 7.10 -16.58 4.70
C GLY A 261 6.77 -16.97 6.14
N LYS A 262 6.34 -16.00 6.95
CA LYS A 262 6.20 -16.16 8.41
C LYS A 262 4.81 -16.68 8.78
N GLU A 263 4.77 -17.81 9.48
CA GLU A 263 3.55 -18.26 10.13
C GLU A 263 3.27 -17.46 11.41
N THR A 264 2.00 -17.12 11.63
CA THR A 264 1.59 -16.30 12.79
C THR A 264 0.33 -16.86 13.43
N GLU A 265 0.39 -17.10 14.74
CA GLU A 265 -0.78 -17.43 15.54
C GLU A 265 -1.43 -16.16 16.10
N LEU A 266 -2.75 -16.06 15.97
CA LEU A 266 -3.54 -14.93 16.44
C LEU A 266 -4.73 -15.42 17.26
N VAL A 267 -5.19 -14.57 18.17
CA VAL A 267 -6.47 -14.74 18.86
C VAL A 267 -7.31 -13.53 18.51
N LEU A 268 -8.33 -13.75 17.70
CA LEU A 268 -9.28 -12.74 17.25
C LEU A 268 -10.46 -12.66 18.21
N HIS A 269 -11.10 -11.49 18.26
CA HIS A 269 -12.36 -11.24 18.96
C HIS A 269 -13.59 -11.70 18.17
N TYR A 270 -13.48 -11.74 16.84
CA TYR A 270 -14.51 -12.19 15.90
C TYR A 270 -14.02 -13.37 15.07
N SER A 271 -14.96 -14.06 14.41
CA SER A 271 -14.63 -15.10 13.44
C SER A 271 -13.78 -14.51 12.30
N PRO A 272 -12.72 -15.21 11.85
CA PRO A 272 -11.94 -14.80 10.68
C PRO A 272 -12.79 -14.62 9.42
N GLU A 273 -13.84 -15.42 9.25
CA GLU A 273 -14.77 -15.32 8.12
C GLU A 273 -15.48 -13.96 8.11
N ASP A 274 -15.93 -13.49 9.28
CA ASP A 274 -16.55 -12.18 9.41
C ASP A 274 -15.53 -11.06 9.19
N THR A 275 -14.34 -11.17 9.78
CA THR A 275 -13.25 -10.18 9.65
C THR A 275 -12.81 -10.00 8.19
N LEU A 276 -12.86 -11.05 7.37
CA LEU A 276 -12.52 -11.00 5.94
C LEU A 276 -13.73 -10.68 5.04
N SER A 277 -14.94 -10.64 5.60
CA SER A 277 -16.14 -10.33 4.83
C SER A 277 -16.21 -8.84 4.44
N PRO A 278 -16.99 -8.48 3.41
CA PRO A 278 -17.22 -7.07 3.06
C PRO A 278 -17.80 -6.21 4.19
N SER A 279 -18.42 -6.82 5.21
CA SER A 279 -18.94 -6.10 6.38
C SER A 279 -17.81 -5.45 7.19
N SER A 280 -16.60 -6.01 7.15
CA SER A 280 -15.45 -5.48 7.88
C SER A 280 -14.99 -4.11 7.37
N PHE A 281 -15.42 -3.67 6.18
CA PHE A 281 -15.17 -2.30 5.71
C PHE A 281 -15.95 -1.23 6.50
N TYR A 282 -16.93 -1.60 7.33
CA TYR A 282 -17.80 -0.69 8.07
C TYR A 282 -17.69 -0.88 9.58
N PHE A 283 -16.56 -0.51 10.19
CA PHE A 283 -16.21 -0.90 11.58
C PHE A 283 -17.31 -0.64 12.62
N LEU A 284 -17.96 0.53 12.59
CA LEU A 284 -19.05 0.86 13.52
C LEU A 284 -20.23 -0.11 13.37
N ARG A 285 -20.65 -0.37 12.13
CA ARG A 285 -21.76 -1.27 11.83
C ARG A 285 -21.38 -2.72 12.12
N PHE A 286 -20.15 -3.11 11.82
CA PHE A 286 -19.62 -4.43 12.13
C PHE A 286 -19.70 -4.71 13.62
N TYR A 287 -19.26 -3.77 14.46
CA TYR A 287 -19.35 -3.89 15.92
C TYR A 287 -20.80 -4.08 16.41
N ASP A 288 -21.76 -3.37 15.81
CA ASP A 288 -23.16 -3.42 16.22
C ASP A 288 -23.90 -4.69 15.74
N GLU A 289 -23.52 -5.24 14.58
CA GLU A 289 -24.27 -6.30 13.89
C GLU A 289 -23.63 -7.69 13.97
N VAL A 290 -22.31 -7.79 14.13
CA VAL A 290 -21.59 -9.07 14.13
C VAL A 290 -21.40 -9.57 15.56
N CYS A 291 -21.66 -10.85 15.78
CA CYS A 291 -21.49 -11.46 17.09
C CYS A 291 -20.00 -11.73 17.36
N ALA A 292 -19.52 -11.31 18.53
CA ALA A 292 -18.16 -11.62 18.94
C ALA A 292 -18.01 -13.13 19.20
N GLU A 293 -17.07 -13.74 18.50
CA GLU A 293 -16.67 -15.14 18.65
C GLU A 293 -15.16 -15.20 18.73
N LYS A 294 -14.65 -15.33 19.95
CA LYS A 294 -13.21 -15.37 20.20
C LYS A 294 -12.65 -16.59 19.47
N THR A 295 -11.75 -16.38 18.52
CA THR A 295 -11.24 -17.44 17.62
C THR A 295 -9.71 -17.44 17.60
N ALA A 296 -9.09 -18.58 17.92
CA ALA A 296 -7.66 -18.78 17.75
C ALA A 296 -7.38 -19.31 16.35
N ILE A 297 -6.43 -18.72 15.63
CA ILE A 297 -6.05 -19.13 14.27
C ILE A 297 -4.54 -19.18 14.11
N ARG A 298 -4.11 -19.95 13.11
CA ARG A 298 -2.76 -19.89 12.55
C ARG A 298 -2.84 -19.47 11.10
N VAL A 299 -2.12 -18.41 10.75
CA VAL A 299 -1.93 -17.92 9.38
C VAL A 299 -0.63 -18.50 8.82
N PHE A 300 -0.66 -18.98 7.58
CA PHE A 300 0.48 -19.57 6.88
C PHE A 300 0.40 -19.30 5.37
N LEU A 301 1.51 -19.50 4.64
CA LEU A 301 1.56 -19.32 3.19
C LEU A 301 1.34 -20.65 2.46
N THR A 302 0.54 -20.64 1.39
CA THR A 302 0.35 -21.74 0.44
C THR A 302 0.77 -21.33 -0.98
N GLU A 303 0.68 -22.25 -1.95
CA GLU A 303 0.89 -21.95 -3.37
C GLU A 303 -0.15 -20.96 -3.93
N GLU A 304 -1.35 -20.90 -3.34
CA GLU A 304 -2.45 -20.04 -3.79
C GLU A 304 -2.47 -18.68 -3.08
N GLY A 305 -1.71 -18.53 -1.97
CA GLY A 305 -1.66 -17.31 -1.17
C GLY A 305 -1.67 -17.59 0.34
N PRO A 306 -1.77 -16.54 1.17
CA PRO A 306 -1.88 -16.71 2.62
C PRO A 306 -3.24 -17.31 2.97
N GLU A 307 -3.22 -18.34 3.81
CA GLU A 307 -4.40 -19.05 4.30
C GLU A 307 -4.39 -19.07 5.83
N TYR A 308 -5.50 -19.51 6.42
CA TYR A 308 -5.58 -19.72 7.87
C TYR A 308 -6.27 -21.03 8.24
N GLU A 309 -5.95 -21.55 9.41
CA GLU A 309 -6.69 -22.64 10.06
C GLU A 309 -7.11 -22.24 11.46
N ILE A 310 -8.26 -22.76 11.91
CA ILE A 310 -8.76 -22.57 13.27
C ILE A 310 -8.05 -23.54 14.20
N LEU A 311 -7.47 -23.00 15.27
CA LEU A 311 -6.81 -23.78 16.30
C LEU A 311 -7.82 -24.21 17.38
N PRO A 312 -7.72 -25.44 17.90
CA PRO A 312 -8.55 -25.85 19.04
C PRO A 312 -8.23 -24.98 20.26
N PHE A 313 -9.26 -24.37 20.86
CA PHE A 313 -9.09 -23.66 22.13
C PHE A 313 -8.68 -24.65 23.22
N PHE A 314 -7.45 -24.53 23.71
CA PHE A 314 -7.11 -25.03 25.04
C PHE A 314 -7.71 -24.04 26.04
N THR A 315 -8.71 -24.52 26.79
CA THR A 315 -9.46 -23.76 27.80
C THR A 315 -8.62 -23.45 29.03
#